data_AF-A0A1F1ZUV2-F1
#
_entry.id   AF-A0A1F1ZUV2-F1
#
_cell.length_a   1.000
_cell.length_b   1.000
_cell.length_c   1.000
_cell.angle_alpha   90.00
_cell.angle_beta   90.00
_cell.angle_gamma   90.00
#
_symmetry.space_group_name_H-M   'P 1'
#
loop_
_entity.id
_entity.type
_entity.pdbx_description
1 polymer ?
#
loop_
_entity_poly.entity_id
_entity_poly.type
_entity_poly.pdbx_seq_one_letter_code
_entity_poly.pdbx_strand_id
1 'polypeptide(L)'
;MAQNDPIKPEVGEEIRRLREEAKITQTGLAKYLNEVLGAKYHQTTVGRMENGDRSISLPEATVIAELLNVPVSQLADLSIPPSFERICSNYMLKIGELNNSFWSIMSHIRTSKNLASNIQDRIGKLNQNGSEVPKHIQDLVEEIPSEIDAYETMLSSVEKMLDHNNYFWHRWLSGLNSVEAQEKE
;
A
#
# COMPACT_ATOMS: atom_id res chain seq x y z
N MET A 1 -39.37 -0.07 -1.38
CA MET A 1 -38.95 -1.05 -2.41
C MET A 1 -37.43 -1.06 -2.39
N ALA A 2 -36.79 -2.18 -2.04
CA ALA A 2 -35.33 -2.25 -2.03
C ALA A 2 -34.84 -2.15 -3.49
N GLN A 3 -34.03 -1.14 -3.76
CA GLN A 3 -33.40 -0.93 -5.06
C GLN A 3 -32.43 -2.10 -5.26
N ASN A 4 -32.70 -2.97 -6.24
CA ASN A 4 -31.78 -4.07 -6.56
C ASN A 4 -30.50 -3.44 -7.14
N ASP A 5 -29.40 -3.57 -6.40
CA ASP A 5 -28.09 -3.15 -6.90
C ASP A 5 -27.78 -3.86 -8.22
N PRO A 6 -27.21 -3.16 -9.21
CA PRO A 6 -26.88 -3.74 -10.50
C PRO A 6 -25.92 -4.91 -10.30
N ILE A 7 -26.21 -6.00 -11.01
CA ILE A 7 -25.35 -7.17 -11.09
C ILE A 7 -24.06 -6.77 -11.83
N LYS A 8 -22.90 -7.02 -11.20
CA LYS A 8 -21.56 -6.69 -11.74
C LYS A 8 -20.71 -7.95 -11.88
N PRO A 9 -20.67 -8.59 -13.07
CA PRO A 9 -19.90 -9.82 -13.30
C PRO A 9 -18.42 -9.70 -12.96
N GLU A 10 -17.83 -8.53 -13.18
CA GLU A 10 -16.40 -8.27 -12.97
C GLU A 10 -16.01 -8.36 -11.50
N VAL A 11 -16.92 -7.98 -10.59
CA VAL A 11 -16.73 -8.12 -9.14
C VAL A 11 -16.66 -9.59 -8.75
N GLY A 12 -17.52 -10.42 -9.36
CA GLY A 12 -17.51 -11.86 -9.15
C GLY A 12 -16.21 -12.52 -9.61
N GLU A 13 -15.71 -12.11 -10.79
CA GLU A 13 -14.45 -12.64 -11.34
C GLU A 13 -13.23 -12.28 -10.48
N GLU A 14 -13.14 -11.04 -9.98
CA GLU A 14 -12.04 -10.64 -9.11
C GLU A 14 -12.08 -11.39 -7.77
N ILE A 15 -13.27 -11.58 -7.19
CA ILE A 15 -13.44 -12.39 -5.98
C ILE A 15 -12.97 -13.82 -6.22
N ARG A 16 -13.31 -14.40 -7.38
CA ARG A 16 -12.84 -15.74 -7.77
C ARG A 16 -11.31 -15.78 -7.86
N ARG A 17 -10.70 -14.83 -8.56
CA ARG A 17 -9.25 -14.73 -8.74
C ARG A 17 -8.53 -14.65 -7.39
N LEU A 18 -8.92 -13.70 -6.55
CA LEU A 18 -8.33 -13.49 -5.23
C LEU A 18 -8.53 -14.69 -4.30
N ARG A 19 -9.71 -15.32 -4.34
CA ARG A 19 -10.00 -16.54 -3.58
C ARG A 19 -9.07 -17.68 -3.99
N GLU A 20 -8.85 -17.87 -5.29
CA GLU A 20 -7.98 -18.92 -5.82
C GLU A 20 -6.51 -18.69 -5.47
N GLU A 21 -6.05 -17.43 -5.53
CA GLU A 21 -4.71 -17.04 -5.06
C GLU A 21 -4.52 -17.32 -3.56
N ALA A 22 -5.54 -17.06 -2.75
CA ALA A 22 -5.57 -17.37 -1.33
C ALA A 22 -5.75 -18.88 -1.03
N LYS A 23 -5.91 -19.73 -2.06
CA LYS A 23 -6.21 -21.17 -1.94
C LYS A 23 -7.45 -21.48 -1.10
N ILE A 24 -8.43 -20.59 -1.11
CA ILE A 24 -9.70 -20.75 -0.40
C ILE A 24 -10.71 -21.43 -1.32
N THR A 25 -11.47 -22.40 -0.81
CA THR A 25 -12.56 -23.02 -1.60
C THR A 25 -13.83 -22.17 -1.52
N GLN A 26 -14.73 -22.28 -2.50
CA GLN A 26 -16.04 -21.62 -2.41
C GLN A 26 -16.81 -22.01 -1.14
N THR A 27 -16.68 -23.26 -0.70
CA THR A 27 -17.23 -23.76 0.57
C THR A 27 -16.58 -23.08 1.78
N GLY A 28 -15.27 -22.87 1.75
CA GLY A 28 -14.54 -22.14 2.78
C GLY A 28 -14.99 -20.68 2.88
N LEU A 29 -15.13 -20.00 1.74
CA LEU A 29 -15.65 -18.64 1.69
C LEU A 29 -17.08 -18.55 2.22
N ALA A 30 -17.96 -19.48 1.83
CA ALA A 30 -19.33 -19.54 2.34
C ALA A 30 -19.37 -19.74 3.86
N LYS A 31 -18.52 -20.62 4.39
CA LYS A 31 -18.41 -20.88 5.83
C LYS A 31 -17.99 -19.61 6.59
N TYR A 32 -16.97 -18.90 6.10
CA TYR A 32 -16.51 -17.66 6.72
C TYR A 32 -17.58 -16.56 6.70
N LEU A 33 -18.27 -16.39 5.57
CA LEU A 33 -19.39 -15.44 5.47
C LEU A 33 -20.51 -15.75 6.47
N ASN A 34 -20.81 -17.03 6.71
CA ASN A 34 -21.80 -17.44 7.72
C ASN A 34 -21.35 -17.12 9.14
N GLU A 35 -20.07 -17.34 9.44
CA GLU A 35 -19.49 -17.07 10.76
C GLU A 35 -19.53 -15.58 11.11
N VAL A 36 -19.22 -14.70 10.15
CA VAL A 36 -19.15 -13.25 10.38
C VAL A 36 -20.51 -12.56 10.26
N LEU A 37 -21.31 -12.90 9.25
CA LEU A 37 -22.58 -12.19 8.96
C LEU A 37 -23.81 -12.85 9.58
N GLY A 38 -23.67 -14.03 10.20
CA GLY A 38 -24.79 -14.78 10.79
C GLY A 38 -25.87 -15.21 9.77
N ALA A 39 -25.51 -15.30 8.49
CA ALA A 39 -26.41 -15.65 7.40
C ALA A 39 -26.26 -17.12 6.96
N LYS A 40 -27.00 -17.53 5.92
CA LYS A 40 -26.99 -18.89 5.34
C LYS A 40 -26.49 -18.89 3.89
N TYR A 41 -25.22 -18.60 3.71
CA TYR A 41 -24.48 -18.76 2.46
C TYR A 41 -24.15 -20.24 2.23
N HIS A 42 -24.48 -20.72 1.03
CA HIS A 42 -24.08 -22.03 0.54
C HIS A 42 -22.98 -21.86 -0.52
N GLN A 43 -22.26 -22.94 -0.83
CA GLN A 43 -21.26 -22.96 -1.90
C GLN A 43 -21.84 -22.43 -3.23
N THR A 44 -23.08 -22.82 -3.57
CA THR A 44 -23.78 -22.36 -4.77
C THR A 44 -24.09 -20.87 -4.74
N THR A 45 -24.33 -20.29 -3.56
CA THR A 45 -24.49 -18.84 -3.39
C THR A 45 -23.20 -18.10 -3.73
N VAL A 46 -22.07 -18.62 -3.27
CA VAL A 46 -20.74 -18.08 -3.62
C VAL A 46 -20.46 -18.25 -5.11
N GLY A 47 -20.77 -19.41 -5.69
CA GLY A 47 -20.65 -19.61 -7.14
C GLY A 47 -21.46 -18.59 -7.95
N ARG A 48 -22.68 -18.26 -7.50
CA ARG A 48 -23.51 -17.21 -8.10
C ARG A 48 -22.97 -15.80 -7.88
N MET A 49 -22.34 -15.52 -6.73
CA MET A 49 -21.63 -14.25 -6.53
C MET A 49 -20.47 -14.12 -7.51
N GLU A 50 -19.64 -15.18 -7.64
CA GLU A 50 -18.46 -15.20 -8.51
C GLU A 50 -18.79 -15.16 -10.01
N ASN A 51 -19.92 -15.71 -10.41
CA ASN A 51 -20.40 -15.62 -11.80
C ASN A 51 -21.03 -14.26 -12.13
N GLY A 52 -21.29 -13.42 -11.11
CA GLY A 52 -22.18 -12.28 -11.28
C GLY A 52 -23.61 -12.69 -11.61
N ASP A 53 -24.12 -13.81 -11.08
CA ASP A 53 -25.55 -14.15 -11.14
C ASP A 53 -26.34 -13.56 -9.95
N ARG A 54 -25.63 -12.89 -9.04
CA ARG A 54 -26.15 -12.28 -7.82
C ARG A 54 -25.34 -11.03 -7.47
N SER A 55 -26.03 -9.95 -7.12
CA SER A 55 -25.38 -8.75 -6.58
C SER A 55 -24.78 -9.02 -5.20
N ILE A 56 -23.64 -8.37 -4.94
CA ILE A 56 -22.91 -8.46 -3.67
C ILE A 56 -23.18 -7.17 -2.91
N SER A 57 -23.74 -7.30 -1.72
CA SER A 57 -23.98 -6.17 -0.83
C SER A 57 -22.68 -5.65 -0.22
N LEU A 58 -22.68 -4.39 0.21
CA LEU A 58 -21.49 -3.78 0.83
C LEU A 58 -20.98 -4.56 2.06
N PRO A 59 -21.83 -5.06 2.99
CA PRO A 59 -21.36 -5.89 4.09
C PRO A 59 -20.68 -7.19 3.63
N GLU A 60 -21.21 -7.85 2.59
CA GLU A 60 -20.56 -9.02 2.00
C GLU A 60 -19.20 -8.64 1.40
N ALA A 61 -19.13 -7.55 0.64
CA ALA A 61 -17.88 -7.08 0.04
C ALA A 61 -16.81 -6.74 1.10
N THR A 62 -17.18 -6.11 2.22
CA THR A 62 -16.25 -5.80 3.32
C THR A 62 -15.68 -7.08 3.94
N VAL A 63 -16.53 -8.06 4.24
CA VAL A 63 -16.09 -9.33 4.85
C VAL A 63 -15.23 -10.14 3.89
N ILE A 64 -15.57 -10.14 2.59
CA ILE A 64 -14.77 -10.79 1.55
C ILE A 64 -13.40 -10.11 1.42
N ALA A 65 -13.36 -8.78 1.41
CA ALA A 65 -12.13 -8.00 1.34
C ALA A 65 -11.21 -8.26 2.55
N GLU A 66 -11.78 -8.33 3.76
CA GLU A 66 -11.07 -8.67 4.99
C GLU A 66 -10.47 -10.08 4.93
N LEU A 67 -11.25 -11.09 4.54
CA LEU A 67 -10.77 -12.47 4.42
C LEU A 67 -9.63 -12.60 3.40
N LEU A 68 -9.74 -11.88 2.28
CA LEU A 68 -8.77 -11.93 1.18
C LEU A 68 -7.61 -10.95 1.39
N ASN A 69 -7.59 -10.20 2.50
CA ASN A 69 -6.59 -9.21 2.85
C ASN A 69 -6.34 -8.17 1.76
N VAL A 70 -7.43 -7.64 1.19
CA VAL A 70 -7.43 -6.58 0.17
C VAL A 70 -8.29 -5.41 0.61
N PRO A 71 -8.05 -4.19 0.12
CA PRO A 71 -8.95 -3.08 0.39
C PRO A 71 -10.30 -3.27 -0.33
N VAL A 72 -11.42 -2.94 0.33
CA VAL A 72 -12.77 -3.09 -0.26
C VAL A 72 -12.96 -2.27 -1.56
N SER A 73 -12.18 -1.20 -1.74
CA SER A 73 -12.14 -0.43 -2.99
C SER A 73 -11.71 -1.27 -4.19
N GLN A 74 -10.84 -2.27 -3.99
CA GLN A 74 -10.45 -3.20 -5.04
C GLN A 74 -11.63 -4.02 -5.57
N LEU A 75 -12.61 -4.34 -4.71
CA LEU A 75 -13.85 -5.03 -5.11
C LEU A 75 -14.90 -4.07 -5.68
N ALA A 76 -14.91 -2.81 -5.22
CA ALA A 76 -15.86 -1.79 -5.69
C ALA A 76 -15.50 -1.21 -7.07
N ASP A 77 -14.22 -1.28 -7.46
CA ASP A 77 -13.67 -0.56 -8.61
C ASP A 77 -13.95 -1.18 -9.99
N LEU A 78 -14.54 -2.38 -10.06
CA LEU A 78 -14.45 -3.24 -11.24
C LEU A 78 -15.47 -2.96 -12.36
N SER A 79 -16.42 -2.03 -12.18
CA SER A 79 -17.53 -1.83 -13.13
C SER A 79 -17.22 -1.03 -14.40
N ILE A 80 -15.98 -0.55 -14.58
CA ILE A 80 -15.56 0.20 -15.78
C ILE A 80 -14.05 -0.05 -15.89
N PRO A 81 -13.48 -0.33 -17.09
CA PRO A 81 -12.04 -0.16 -17.30
C PRO A 81 -11.66 1.18 -16.68
N PRO A 82 -10.67 1.23 -15.75
CA PRO A 82 -10.44 2.45 -15.00
C PRO A 82 -10.26 3.58 -16.01
N SER A 83 -11.14 4.59 -15.95
CA SER A 83 -11.05 5.72 -16.88
C SER A 83 -9.65 6.30 -16.77
N PHE A 84 -9.18 6.94 -17.83
CA PHE A 84 -7.87 7.59 -17.81
C PHE A 84 -7.70 8.47 -16.55
N GLU A 85 -8.74 9.21 -16.16
CA GLU A 85 -8.76 10.04 -14.94
C GLU A 85 -8.62 9.22 -13.65
N ARG A 86 -9.22 8.03 -13.59
CA ARG A 86 -9.12 7.14 -12.43
C ARG A 86 -7.75 6.48 -12.33
N ILE A 87 -7.17 6.03 -13.44
CA ILE A 87 -5.80 5.53 -13.48
C ILE A 87 -4.84 6.62 -12.98
N CYS A 88 -5.01 7.84 -13.49
CA CYS A 88 -4.25 9.00 -13.04
C CYS A 88 -4.44 9.24 -11.54
N SER A 89 -5.68 9.26 -11.05
CA SER A 89 -5.98 9.52 -9.64
C SER A 89 -5.38 8.46 -8.70
N ASN A 90 -5.52 7.18 -9.04
CA ASN A 90 -4.96 6.08 -8.25
C ASN A 90 -3.43 6.13 -8.23
N TYR A 91 -2.81 6.41 -9.38
CA TYR A 91 -1.37 6.61 -9.46
C TYR A 91 -0.92 7.81 -8.60
N MET A 92 -1.59 8.97 -8.70
CA MET A 92 -1.26 10.17 -7.92
C MET A 92 -1.39 9.95 -6.42
N LEU A 93 -2.41 9.20 -5.99
CA LEU A 93 -2.55 8.80 -4.59
C LEU A 93 -1.40 7.90 -4.16
N LYS A 94 -1.07 6.86 -4.95
CA LYS A 94 -0.03 5.90 -4.58
C LYS A 94 1.37 6.52 -4.52
N ILE A 95 1.71 7.36 -5.49
CA ILE A 95 3.00 8.06 -5.48
C ILE A 95 3.07 9.08 -4.34
N GLY A 96 1.94 9.72 -3.99
CA GLY A 96 1.84 10.59 -2.82
C GLY A 96 2.09 9.86 -1.51
N GLU A 97 1.46 8.69 -1.31
CA GLU A 97 1.69 7.82 -0.14
C GLU A 97 3.15 7.40 -0.01
N LEU A 98 3.76 7.00 -1.13
CA LEU A 98 5.17 6.60 -1.17
C LEU A 98 6.09 7.76 -0.82
N ASN A 99 5.86 8.94 -1.40
CA ASN A 99 6.64 10.14 -1.10
C ASN A 99 6.54 10.53 0.38
N ASN A 100 5.34 10.53 0.95
CA ASN A 100 5.14 10.85 2.37
C ASN A 100 5.88 9.87 3.29
N SER A 101 5.79 8.57 2.97
CA SER A 101 6.49 7.52 3.72
C SER A 101 8.01 7.69 3.62
N PHE A 102 8.52 7.97 2.42
CA PHE A 102 9.94 8.23 2.17
C PHE A 102 10.45 9.43 2.97
N TRP A 103 9.75 10.56 2.93
CA TRP A 103 10.11 11.76 3.69
C TRP A 103 10.08 11.52 5.20
N SER A 104 9.13 10.72 5.70
CA SER A 104 9.09 10.34 7.11
C SER A 104 10.33 9.54 7.52
N ILE A 105 10.72 8.53 6.72
CA ILE A 105 11.92 7.73 6.98
C ILE A 105 13.16 8.63 6.96
N MET A 106 13.31 9.48 5.94
CA MET A 106 14.43 10.43 5.85
C MET A 106 14.52 11.34 7.09
N SER A 107 13.38 11.84 7.57
CA SER A 107 13.32 12.67 8.78
C SER A 107 13.80 11.91 10.02
N HIS A 108 13.37 10.65 10.19
CA HIS A 108 13.78 9.81 11.32
C HIS A 108 15.28 9.49 11.29
N ILE A 109 15.86 9.23 10.11
CA ILE A 109 17.29 8.98 9.97
C ILE A 109 18.11 10.23 10.31
N ARG A 110 17.73 11.39 9.76
CA ARG A 110 18.40 12.67 10.11
C ARG A 110 18.31 12.99 11.60
N THR A 111 17.16 12.73 12.21
CA THR A 111 16.98 12.90 13.66
C THR A 111 17.92 11.98 14.45
N SER A 112 18.02 10.71 14.04
CA SER A 112 18.92 9.73 14.66
C SER A 112 20.38 10.13 14.51
N LYS A 113 20.77 10.70 13.35
CA LYS A 113 22.12 11.22 13.10
C LYS A 113 22.48 12.31 14.09
N ASN A 114 21.61 13.31 14.21
CA ASN A 114 21.82 14.44 15.12
C ASN A 114 21.90 13.96 16.58
N LEU A 115 21.07 12.98 16.97
CA LEU A 115 21.15 12.40 18.30
C LEU A 115 22.49 11.68 18.54
N ALA A 116 22.96 10.88 17.58
CA ALA A 116 24.24 10.19 17.66
C ALA A 116 25.41 11.18 17.82
N SER A 117 25.47 12.22 16.99
CA SER A 117 26.49 13.28 17.09
C SER A 117 26.43 14.00 18.44
N ASN A 118 25.24 14.31 18.95
CA ASN A 118 25.08 14.92 20.27
C ASN A 118 25.60 14.01 21.40
N ILE A 119 25.41 12.69 21.29
CA ILE A 119 25.92 11.73 22.28
C ILE A 119 27.46 11.67 22.19
N GLN A 120 28.03 11.63 20.98
CA GLN A 120 29.49 11.68 20.78
C GLN A 120 30.12 12.91 21.44
N ASP A 121 29.54 14.09 21.19
CA ASP A 121 30.01 15.34 21.78
C ASP A 121 29.96 15.31 23.32
N ARG A 122 28.91 14.71 23.90
CA ARG A 122 28.78 14.57 25.35
C ARG A 122 29.79 13.58 25.93
N ILE A 123 30.03 12.46 25.27
CA ILE A 123 31.07 11.49 25.66
C ILE A 123 32.45 12.17 25.63
N GLY A 124 32.75 12.93 24.58
CA GLY A 124 34.00 13.70 24.48
C GLY A 124 34.19 14.67 25.66
N LYS A 125 33.14 15.41 26.02
CA LYS A 125 33.15 16.32 27.19
C LYS A 125 33.32 15.59 28.53
N LEU A 126 32.70 14.43 28.71
CA LEU A 126 32.83 13.63 29.93
C LEU A 126 34.25 13.09 30.11
N ASN A 127 34.83 12.55 29.04
CA ASN A 127 36.20 12.05 29.04
C ASN A 127 37.21 13.17 29.36
N GLN A 128 37.00 14.39 28.84
CA GLN A 128 37.83 15.57 29.16
C GLN A 128 37.74 15.98 30.65
N ASN A 129 36.61 15.76 31.30
CA ASN A 129 36.38 16.08 32.71
C ASN A 129 36.77 14.95 33.67
N GLY A 130 37.46 13.91 33.19
CA GLY A 130 37.92 12.78 34.01
C GLY A 130 36.83 11.79 34.40
N SER A 131 35.63 11.88 33.80
CA SER A 131 34.58 10.89 33.95
C SER A 131 34.70 9.84 32.85
N GLU A 132 35.12 8.62 33.18
CA GLU A 132 35.26 7.54 32.19
C GLU A 132 33.90 6.98 31.77
N VAL A 133 33.61 7.09 30.47
CA VAL A 133 32.50 6.37 29.85
C VAL A 133 32.94 4.92 29.54
N PRO A 134 32.14 3.88 29.83
CA PRO A 134 32.51 2.51 29.50
C PRO A 134 32.85 2.34 28.01
N LYS A 135 33.96 1.67 27.71
CA LYS A 135 34.48 1.53 26.33
C LYS A 135 33.44 0.98 25.34
N HIS A 136 32.65 -0.02 25.73
CA HIS A 136 31.60 -0.58 24.87
C HIS A 136 30.52 0.44 24.46
N ILE A 137 30.27 1.47 25.28
CA ILE A 137 29.36 2.57 24.92
C ILE A 137 30.05 3.54 23.96
N GLN A 138 31.34 3.78 24.12
CA GLN A 138 32.12 4.61 23.20
C GLN A 138 32.16 3.96 21.82
N ASP A 139 32.52 2.67 21.76
CA ASP A 139 32.59 1.89 20.52
C ASP A 139 31.22 1.88 19.80
N LEU A 140 30.13 1.62 20.53
CA LEU A 140 28.76 1.63 19.97
C LEU A 140 28.39 2.99 19.36
N VAL A 141 28.78 4.08 20.01
CA VAL A 141 28.41 5.44 19.58
C VAL A 141 29.33 5.94 18.46
N GLU A 142 30.55 5.43 18.35
CA GLU A 142 31.52 5.79 17.31
C GLU A 142 31.09 5.28 15.92
N GLU A 143 30.49 4.08 15.84
CA GLU A 143 30.08 3.47 14.58
C GLU A 143 28.76 4.04 14.02
N ILE A 144 27.85 4.50 14.89
CA ILE A 144 26.49 4.93 14.50
C ILE A 144 26.46 6.00 13.38
N PRO A 145 27.26 7.08 13.38
CA PRO A 145 27.20 8.06 12.30
C PRO A 145 27.53 7.48 10.93
N SER A 146 28.50 6.56 10.87
CA SER A 146 28.90 5.93 9.60
C SER A 146 27.82 5.01 9.04
N GLU A 147 27.11 4.28 9.91
CA GLU A 147 25.96 3.46 9.52
C GLU A 147 24.82 4.34 8.99
N ILE A 148 24.54 5.45 9.68
CA ILE A 148 23.53 6.43 9.27
C ILE A 148 23.89 7.05 7.92
N ASP A 149 25.14 7.40 7.66
CA ASP A 149 25.60 7.93 6.36
C ASP A 149 25.35 6.94 5.20
N ALA A 150 25.55 5.64 5.46
CA ALA A 150 25.23 4.59 4.48
C ALA A 150 23.72 4.56 4.17
N TYR A 151 22.87 4.67 5.19
CA TYR A 151 21.42 4.76 4.99
C TYR A 151 20.99 6.04 4.27
N GLU A 152 21.59 7.20 4.56
CA GLU A 152 21.33 8.45 3.83
C GLU A 152 21.69 8.33 2.34
N THR A 153 22.82 7.69 2.04
CA THR A 153 23.25 7.43 0.66
C THR A 153 22.27 6.52 -0.07
N MET A 154 21.83 5.43 0.58
CA MET A 154 20.82 4.53 0.02
C MET A 154 19.50 5.25 -0.25
N LEU A 155 19.03 6.06 0.70
CA LEU A 155 17.78 6.80 0.55
C LEU A 155 17.87 7.85 -0.57
N SER A 156 19.00 8.53 -0.75
CA SER A 156 19.19 9.45 -1.88
C SER A 156 19.06 8.73 -3.24
N SER A 157 19.51 7.48 -3.35
CA SER A 157 19.29 6.67 -4.55
C SER A 157 17.81 6.32 -4.75
N VAL A 158 17.09 6.01 -3.67
CA VAL A 158 15.65 5.75 -3.71
C VAL A 158 14.87 7.01 -4.11
N GLU A 159 15.22 8.18 -3.58
CA GLU A 159 14.65 9.48 -3.96
C GLU A 159 14.74 9.71 -5.48
N LYS A 160 15.94 9.56 -6.04
CA LYS A 160 16.16 9.70 -7.49
C LYS A 160 15.35 8.70 -8.31
N MET A 161 15.21 7.47 -7.82
CA MET A 161 14.38 6.45 -8.47
C MET A 161 12.90 6.82 -8.43
N LEU A 162 12.40 7.34 -7.31
CA LEU A 162 11.03 7.84 -7.17
C LEU A 162 10.78 9.02 -8.11
N ASP A 163 11.70 10.00 -8.16
CA ASP A 163 11.62 11.13 -9.07
C ASP A 163 11.60 10.71 -10.53
N HIS A 164 12.46 9.76 -10.91
CA HIS A 164 12.52 9.26 -12.28
C HIS A 164 11.23 8.52 -12.68
N ASN A 165 10.73 7.66 -11.80
CA ASN A 165 9.44 7.01 -12.01
C ASN A 165 8.33 8.04 -12.12
N ASN A 166 8.32 9.04 -11.24
CA ASN A 166 7.28 10.05 -11.25
C ASN A 166 7.29 10.86 -12.54
N TYR A 167 8.48 11.27 -13.00
CA TYR A 167 8.66 11.91 -14.29
C TYR A 167 8.16 11.04 -15.46
N PHE A 168 8.56 9.77 -15.51
CA PHE A 168 8.14 8.84 -16.55
C PHE A 168 6.62 8.72 -16.61
N TRP A 169 5.97 8.46 -15.47
CA TRP A 169 4.53 8.27 -15.41
C TRP A 169 3.76 9.55 -15.74
N HIS A 170 4.18 10.70 -15.22
CA HIS A 170 3.59 11.99 -15.60
C HIS A 170 3.66 12.22 -17.11
N ARG A 171 4.81 11.94 -17.73
CA ARG A 171 5.00 12.10 -19.17
C ARG A 171 4.17 11.10 -19.98
N TRP A 172 4.16 9.84 -19.59
CA TRP A 172 3.41 8.78 -20.27
C TRP A 172 1.90 9.02 -20.19
N LEU A 173 1.38 9.34 -19.00
CA LEU A 173 -0.04 9.68 -18.81
C LEU A 173 -0.43 10.92 -19.62
N SER A 174 0.39 11.97 -19.62
CA SER A 174 0.13 13.17 -20.44
C SER A 174 0.08 12.85 -21.94
N GLY A 175 0.92 11.91 -22.40
CA GLY A 175 0.91 11.44 -23.78
C GLY A 175 -0.38 10.69 -24.15
N LEU A 176 -0.88 9.82 -23.28
CA LEU A 176 -2.14 9.10 -23.51
C LEU A 176 -3.35 10.05 -23.61
N ASN A 177 -3.43 11.07 -22.76
CA ASN A 177 -4.51 12.06 -22.81
C ASN A 177 -4.57 12.80 -24.16
N SER A 178 -3.40 13.06 -24.75
CA SER A 178 -3.32 13.73 -26.06
C SER A 178 -3.80 12.86 -27.23
N VAL A 179 -3.66 11.53 -27.11
CA VAL A 179 -4.12 10.56 -28.13
C VAL A 179 -5.64 10.37 -28.03
N GLU A 180 -6.19 10.21 -26.83
CA GLU A 180 -7.66 10.11 -26.65
C GLU A 180 -8.40 11.38 -27.10
N ALA A 181 -7.79 12.56 -26.96
CA ALA A 181 -8.37 13.82 -27.42
C ALA A 181 -8.45 13.89 -28.95
N GLN A 182 -7.51 13.27 -29.68
CA GLN A 182 -7.47 13.26 -31.14
C GLN A 182 -8.43 12.22 -31.75
N GLU A 183 -8.75 11.14 -31.03
CA GLU A 183 -9.71 10.11 -31.49
C GLU A 183 -11.18 10.51 -31.29
N LYS A 184 -11.45 11.60 -30.55
CA LYS A 184 -12.79 12.13 -30.28
C LYS A 184 -13.19 13.32 -31.18
N GLU A 185 -12.32 13.78 -32.07
CA GLU A 185 -12.60 14.75 -33.15
C GLU A 185 -12.92 14.07 -34.49
#